data_AF-M5U2W7-F1
#
_entry.id   AF-M5U2W7-F1
#
_cell.length_a   1.000
_cell.length_b   1.000
_cell.length_c   1.000
_cell.angle_alpha   90.00
_cell.angle_beta   90.00
_cell.angle_gamma   90.00
#
_symmetry.space_group_name_H-M   'P 1'
#
loop_
_entity.id
_entity.type
_entity.pdbx_description
1 polymer ?
#
loop_
_entity_poly.entity_id
_entity_poly.type
_entity_poly.pdbx_seq_one_letter_code
_entity_poly.pdbx_strand_id
1 'polypeptide(L)'
;MQLDESIIRNVVAAVLSEVGPMPAGSNGPLQQNVPAGAGHNGVFTDVNEAVAAAKAAHQQLRSRSMEERKQVIDIIRRISIDQCEELGLMEMRETGIGRPEHKIEKLRTLGER
;
A
#
# COMPACT_ATOMS: atom_id res chain seq x y z
N MET A 1 -7.98 -36.62 10.55
CA MET A 1 -8.38 -36.08 9.25
C MET A 1 -7.30 -36.41 8.24
N GLN A 2 -7.46 -37.49 7.48
CA GLN A 2 -6.55 -37.78 6.36
C GLN A 2 -7.02 -36.94 5.18
N LEU A 3 -6.18 -35.99 4.75
CA LEU A 3 -6.41 -35.22 3.54
C LEU A 3 -6.14 -36.14 2.35
N ASP A 4 -7.17 -36.37 1.54
CA ASP A 4 -7.10 -37.20 0.35
C ASP A 4 -6.42 -36.41 -0.79
N GLU A 5 -5.40 -37.01 -1.40
CA GLU A 5 -4.62 -36.42 -2.49
C GLU A 5 -5.50 -36.04 -3.70
N SER A 6 -6.59 -36.78 -3.90
CA SER A 6 -7.59 -36.46 -4.93
C SER A 6 -8.30 -35.13 -4.68
N ILE A 7 -8.56 -34.78 -3.42
CA ILE A 7 -9.20 -33.51 -3.05
C ILE A 7 -8.24 -32.35 -3.31
N ILE A 8 -6.96 -32.50 -2.94
CA ILE A 8 -5.94 -31.46 -3.18
C ILE A 8 -5.82 -31.21 -4.69
N ARG A 9 -5.77 -32.27 -5.50
CA ARG A 9 -5.65 -32.15 -6.96
C ARG A 9 -6.86 -31.45 -7.58
N ASN A 10 -8.06 -31.77 -7.12
CA ASN A 10 -9.30 -31.16 -7.62
C ASN A 10 -9.39 -29.68 -7.26
N VAL A 11 -8.95 -29.30 -6.05
CA VAL A 11 -8.90 -27.90 -5.62
C VAL A 11 -7.87 -27.12 -6.42
N VAL A 12 -6.67 -27.66 -6.63
CA VAL A 12 -5.63 -27.01 -7.45
C VAL A 12 -6.09 -26.84 -8.89
N ALA A 13 -6.74 -27.86 -9.48
CA ALA A 13 -7.27 -27.77 -10.83
C ALA A 13 -8.35 -26.67 -10.95
N ALA A 14 -9.25 -26.58 -9.97
CA ALA A 14 -10.28 -25.53 -9.94
C ALA A 14 -9.68 -24.12 -9.78
N VAL A 15 -8.64 -23.97 -8.96
CA VAL A 15 -7.95 -22.68 -8.78
C VAL A 15 -7.22 -22.28 -10.06
N LEU A 16 -6.54 -23.21 -10.74
CA LEU A 16 -5.85 -22.94 -11.99
C LEU A 16 -6.81 -22.64 -13.15
N SER A 17 -8.05 -23.16 -13.13
CA SER A 17 -9.05 -22.79 -14.14
C SER A 17 -9.65 -21.41 -13.92
N GLU A 18 -9.78 -20.99 -12.66
CA GLU A 18 -10.31 -19.67 -12.29
C GLU A 18 -9.27 -18.55 -12.44
N VAL A 19 -8.01 -18.83 -12.11
CA VAL A 19 -6.90 -17.89 -12.29
C VAL A 19 -6.43 -17.99 -13.74
N GLY A 20 -7.14 -17.29 -14.63
CA GLY A 20 -6.72 -17.11 -16.03
C GLY A 20 -5.29 -16.55 -16.14
N PRO A 21 -4.64 -16.67 -17.31
CA PRO A 21 -3.27 -16.18 -17.50
C PRO A 21 -3.16 -14.69 -17.13
N MET A 22 -2.15 -14.37 -16.33
CA MET A 22 -1.82 -12.99 -15.95
C MET A 22 -1.76 -12.11 -17.21
N PRO A 23 -2.45 -10.96 -17.24
CA PRO A 23 -2.33 -10.06 -18.38
C PRO A 23 -0.86 -9.66 -18.54
N ALA A 24 -0.34 -9.82 -19.75
CA ALA A 24 0.98 -9.33 -20.10
C ALA A 24 0.97 -7.80 -19.92
N GLY A 25 1.70 -7.32 -18.92
CA GLY A 25 1.87 -5.90 -18.67
C GLY A 25 2.38 -5.21 -19.92
N SER A 26 1.62 -4.24 -20.41
CA SER A 26 2.01 -3.39 -21.53
C SER A 26 3.18 -2.50 -21.09
N ASN A 27 4.41 -2.94 -21.36
CA ASN A 27 5.60 -2.09 -21.28
C ASN A 27 5.61 -1.11 -22.47
N GLY A 28 4.74 -0.09 -22.40
CA GLY A 28 4.86 1.10 -23.25
C GLY A 28 5.86 2.08 -22.63
N PRO A 29 6.81 2.65 -23.39
CA PRO A 29 7.71 3.66 -22.85
C PRO A 29 6.92 4.95 -22.60
N LEU A 30 6.57 5.22 -21.34
CA LEU A 30 6.07 6.52 -20.92
C LEU A 30 7.27 7.44 -20.70
N GLN A 31 7.57 8.20 -21.75
CA GLN A 31 8.51 9.30 -21.72
C GLN A 31 7.83 10.51 -21.05
N GLN A 32 8.22 10.87 -19.83
CA GLN A 32 8.01 12.21 -19.29
C GLN A 32 9.08 12.57 -18.23
N ASN A 33 9.79 13.66 -18.52
CA ASN A 33 10.85 14.32 -17.75
C ASN A 33 10.53 14.54 -16.25
N VAL A 34 10.67 13.50 -15.42
CA VAL A 34 10.82 13.68 -13.96
C VAL A 34 12.32 13.63 -13.65
N PRO A 35 12.90 14.60 -12.91
CA PRO A 35 14.29 14.53 -12.50
C PRO A 35 14.58 13.19 -11.84
N ALA A 36 15.55 12.45 -12.39
CA ALA A 36 15.96 11.15 -11.89
C ALA A 36 16.38 11.27 -10.41
N GLY A 37 15.60 10.66 -9.52
CA GLY A 37 15.97 10.47 -8.12
C GLY A 37 15.01 11.00 -7.06
N ALA A 38 14.02 11.83 -7.42
CA ALA A 38 13.00 12.30 -6.46
C ALA A 38 11.61 11.97 -6.98
N GLY A 39 11.07 10.82 -6.55
CA GLY A 39 9.67 10.48 -6.76
C GLY A 39 8.76 11.62 -6.30
N HIS A 40 7.62 11.80 -6.97
CA HIS A 40 6.69 12.85 -6.61
C HIS A 40 5.99 12.47 -5.30
N ASN A 41 6.25 13.22 -4.21
CA ASN A 41 5.71 12.95 -2.88
C ASN A 41 5.97 11.51 -2.38
N GLY A 42 7.11 10.93 -2.75
CA GLY A 42 7.47 9.55 -2.37
C GLY A 42 6.90 8.46 -3.29
N VAL A 43 6.25 8.82 -4.41
CA VAL A 43 5.81 7.88 -5.44
C VAL A 43 6.87 7.77 -6.55
N PHE A 44 7.31 6.54 -6.82
CA PHE A 44 8.34 6.23 -7.82
C PHE A 44 7.79 5.27 -8.88
N THR A 45 8.31 5.34 -10.10
CA THR A 45 7.95 4.43 -11.20
C THR A 45 8.69 3.09 -11.14
N ASP A 46 9.85 3.05 -10.46
CA ASP A 46 10.64 1.85 -10.26
C ASP A 46 10.78 1.52 -8.76
N VAL A 47 10.72 0.23 -8.44
CA VAL A 47 10.78 -0.25 -7.05
C VAL A 47 12.18 -0.11 -6.44
N ASN A 48 13.24 -0.24 -7.23
CA ASN A 48 14.61 -0.12 -6.72
C ASN A 48 14.91 1.33 -6.34
N GLU A 49 14.39 2.29 -7.11
CA GLU A 49 14.46 3.71 -6.77
C GLU A 49 13.74 4.01 -5.44
N ALA A 50 12.53 3.47 -5.25
CA ALA A 50 11.79 3.62 -3.99
C ALA A 50 12.57 3.03 -2.79
N VAL A 51 13.16 1.84 -2.96
CA VAL A 51 13.97 1.19 -1.92
C VAL A 51 15.22 2.01 -1.59
N ALA A 52 15.92 2.52 -2.61
CA ALA A 52 17.09 3.37 -2.41
C ALA A 52 16.74 4.65 -1.65
N ALA A 53 15.66 5.32 -2.03
CA ALA A 53 15.17 6.52 -1.36
C ALA A 53 14.75 6.24 0.10
N ALA A 54 14.02 5.15 0.34
CA ALA A 54 13.62 4.73 1.68
C ALA A 54 14.83 4.44 2.59
N LYS A 55 15.88 3.79 2.04
CA LYS A 55 17.12 3.52 2.79
C LYS A 55 17.84 4.80 3.17
N ALA A 56 17.92 5.77 2.28
CA ALA A 56 18.50 7.08 2.57
C ALA A 56 17.70 7.85 3.62
N ALA A 57 16.37 7.90 3.47
CA ALA A 57 15.47 8.55 4.43
C ALA A 57 15.54 7.90 5.82
N HIS A 58 15.66 6.56 5.90
CA HIS A 58 15.84 5.86 7.16
C HIS A 58 17.11 6.30 7.91
N GLN A 59 18.25 6.45 7.21
CA GLN A 59 19.48 6.93 7.87
C GLN A 59 19.30 8.34 8.45
N GLN A 60 18.59 9.21 7.73
CA GLN A 60 18.29 10.57 8.20
C GLN A 60 17.33 10.56 9.40
N LEU A 61 16.29 9.72 9.39
CA LEU A 61 15.33 9.61 10.49
C LEU A 61 15.96 8.96 11.74
N ARG A 62 16.86 7.98 11.54
CA ARG A 62 17.58 7.29 12.61
C ARG A 62 18.50 8.21 13.40
N SER A 63 18.99 9.30 12.80
CA SER A 63 19.80 10.30 13.52
C SER A 63 18.96 11.36 14.25
N ARG A 64 17.63 11.39 14.05
CA ARG A 64 16.73 12.35 14.70
C ARG A 64 16.43 11.99 16.14
N SER A 65 16.07 13.01 16.93
CA SER A 65 15.66 12.86 18.31
C SER A 65 14.31 12.15 18.43
N MET A 66 13.96 11.70 19.65
CA MET A 66 12.67 11.07 19.89
C MET A 66 11.51 12.07 19.74
N GLU A 67 11.74 13.34 20.09
CA GLU A 67 10.78 14.43 19.93
C GLU A 67 10.50 14.70 18.46
N GLU A 68 11.52 14.80 17.61
CA GLU A 68 11.34 14.96 16.16
C GLU A 68 10.59 13.78 15.54
N ARG A 69 10.90 12.55 15.96
CA ARG A 69 10.16 11.36 15.50
C ARG A 69 8.71 11.38 15.95
N LYS A 70 8.44 11.83 17.18
CA LYS A 70 7.09 12.02 17.68
C LYS A 70 6.33 13.05 16.83
N GLN A 71 6.95 14.17 16.47
CA GLN A 71 6.33 15.16 15.58
C GLN A 71 5.95 14.56 14.22
N VAL A 72 6.79 13.71 13.63
CA VAL A 72 6.47 13.00 12.39
C VAL A 72 5.24 12.09 12.58
N ILE A 73 5.19 11.33 13.67
CA ILE A 73 4.03 10.48 14.02
C ILE A 73 2.76 11.31 14.19
N ASP A 74 2.84 12.43 14.91
CA ASP A 74 1.70 13.31 15.17
C ASP A 74 1.11 13.88 13.86
N ILE A 75 1.97 14.21 12.88
CA ILE A 75 1.53 14.65 11.55
C ILE A 75 0.76 13.53 10.83
N ILE A 76 1.27 12.30 10.83
CA ILE A 76 0.62 11.15 10.18
C ILE A 76 -0.74 10.85 10.82
N ARG A 77 -0.81 10.90 12.16
CA ARG A 77 -2.04 10.70 12.92
C ARG A 77 -3.08 11.77 12.60
N ARG A 78 -2.66 13.03 12.55
CA ARG A 78 -3.53 14.15 12.17
C ARG A 78 -4.11 13.96 10.77
N ILE A 79 -3.29 13.61 9.77
CA ILE A 79 -3.77 13.33 8.41
C ILE A 79 -4.82 12.21 8.42
N SER A 80 -4.57 11.14 9.19
CA SER A 80 -5.49 10.00 9.28
C SER A 80 -6.86 10.39 9.87
N ILE A 81 -6.88 11.29 10.87
CA ILE A 81 -8.11 11.80 11.47
C ILE A 81 -8.81 12.78 10.53
N ASP A 82 -8.09 13.77 10.03
CA ASP A 82 -8.64 14.87 9.23
C ASP A 82 -9.22 14.36 7.90
N GLN A 83 -8.64 13.29 7.33
CA GLN A 83 -9.03 12.74 6.03
C GLN A 83 -9.71 11.35 6.12
N CYS A 84 -10.13 10.91 7.31
CA CYS A 84 -10.67 9.55 7.49
C CYS A 84 -11.87 9.24 6.57
N GLU A 85 -12.74 10.22 6.33
CA GLU A 85 -13.89 10.08 5.44
C GLU A 85 -13.47 9.95 3.97
N GLU A 86 -12.65 10.87 3.48
CA GLU A 86 -12.18 10.89 2.10
C GLU A 86 -11.42 9.60 1.74
N LEU A 87 -10.42 9.24 2.56
CA LEU A 87 -9.58 8.08 2.33
C LEU A 87 -10.36 6.76 2.47
N GLY A 88 -11.26 6.67 3.45
CA GLY A 88 -12.09 5.48 3.67
C GLY A 88 -13.09 5.24 2.52
N LEU A 89 -13.69 6.31 1.99
CA LEU A 89 -14.60 6.23 0.84
C LEU A 89 -13.84 5.97 -0.47
N MET A 90 -12.61 6.47 -0.60
CA MET A 90 -11.75 6.17 -1.75
C MET A 90 -11.40 4.67 -1.79
N GLU A 91 -10.98 4.06 -0.68
CA GLU A 91 -10.73 2.62 -0.59
C GLU A 91 -11.97 1.81 -0.99
N MET A 92 -13.15 2.21 -0.50
CA MET A 92 -14.41 1.54 -0.85
C MET A 92 -14.74 1.65 -2.34
N ARG A 93 -14.55 2.83 -2.93
CA ARG A 93 -14.83 3.07 -4.35
C ARG A 93 -13.92 2.26 -5.26
N GLU A 94 -12.64 2.14 -4.89
CA GLU A 94 -11.64 1.40 -5.66
C GLU A 94 -11.84 -0.12 -5.55
N THR A 95 -12.08 -0.63 -4.34
CA THR A 95 -12.06 -2.08 -4.08
C THR A 95 -13.45 -2.72 -4.04
N GLY A 96 -14.48 -2.00 -3.62
CA GLY A 96 -15.82 -2.53 -3.35
C GLY A 96 -15.91 -3.48 -2.14
N ILE A 97 -14.86 -3.58 -1.32
CA ILE A 97 -14.75 -4.57 -0.24
C ILE A 97 -14.98 -3.95 1.14
N GLY A 98 -15.99 -4.44 1.85
CA GLY A 98 -16.26 -4.13 3.26
C GLY A 98 -17.45 -3.19 3.45
N ARG A 99 -17.39 -2.33 4.48
CA ARG A 99 -18.44 -1.35 4.81
C ARG A 99 -17.84 0.06 4.94
N PRO A 100 -18.40 1.10 4.29
CA PRO A 100 -17.84 2.45 4.30
C PRO A 100 -17.56 2.99 5.71
N GLU A 101 -18.54 2.85 6.60
CA GLU A 101 -18.47 3.30 8.00
C GLU A 101 -17.27 2.69 8.75
N HIS A 102 -16.98 1.42 8.50
CA HIS A 102 -15.84 0.74 9.13
C HIS A 102 -14.50 1.18 8.54
N LYS A 103 -14.44 1.58 7.26
CA LYS A 103 -13.19 2.10 6.65
C LYS A 103 -12.81 3.43 7.28
N ILE A 104 -13.80 4.31 7.45
CA ILE A 104 -13.63 5.62 8.09
C ILE A 104 -13.18 5.45 9.55
N GLU A 105 -13.87 4.58 10.30
CA GLU A 105 -13.57 4.37 11.71
C GLU A 105 -12.18 3.77 11.94
N LYS A 106 -11.71 2.88 11.05
CA LYS A 106 -10.34 2.35 11.12
C LYS A 106 -9.27 3.45 11.01
N LEU A 107 -9.46 4.42 10.13
CA LEU A 107 -8.53 5.55 9.96
C LEU A 107 -8.58 6.52 11.14
N ARG A 108 -9.78 6.79 11.66
CA ARG A 108 -9.96 7.56 12.90
C ARG A 108 -9.23 6.90 14.07
N THR A 109 -9.50 5.61 14.31
CA THR A 109 -8.88 4.84 15.39
C THR A 109 -7.34 4.80 15.27
N LEU A 110 -6.80 4.68 14.06
CA LEU A 110 -5.35 4.73 13.79
C LEU A 110 -4.71 6.05 14.25
N GLY A 111 -5.38 7.18 14.04
CA GLY A 111 -4.87 8.48 14.45
C GLY A 111 -5.07 8.79 15.94
N GLU A 112 -6.09 8.21 16.56
CA GLU A 112 -6.42 8.45 17.98
C GLU A 112 -5.62 7.58 18.95
N ARG A 113 -5.26 6.35 18.56
CA ARG A 113 -4.56 5.36 19.41
C ARG A 113 -3.09 5.26 19.06
#